data_AF-A0A2K3NZ14-F1
#
_entry.id   AF-A0A2K3NZ14-F1
#
_cell.length_a   1.000
_cell.length_b   1.000
_cell.length_c   1.000
_cell.angle_alpha   90.00
_cell.angle_beta   90.00
_cell.angle_gamma   90.00
#
_symmetry.space_group_name_H-M   'P 1'
#
loop_
_entity.id
_entity.type
_entity.pdbx_description
1 polymer ?
#
loop_
_entity_poly.entity_id
_entity_poly.type
_entity_poly.pdbx_seq_one_letter_code
_entity_poly.pdbx_strand_id
1 'polypeptide(L)'
;MARVVGEGVSLNHIAIESSDIKRLTKFYKEMFGFEEVETPNFGDNHFKIVWMSLPSSSFLLHILQRVKNKEDDATPSSSVVKDPSCVRTGQHLCFTISNFHSFIQTLK
;
A
#
# COMPACT_ATOMS: atom_id res chain seq x y z
N MET A 1 20.17 2.80 24.05
CA MET A 1 19.93 2.49 22.63
C MET A 1 18.74 1.53 22.57
N ALA A 2 17.69 1.86 21.82
CA ALA A 2 16.59 0.93 21.61
C ALA A 2 17.09 -0.29 20.82
N ARG A 3 16.77 -1.51 21.27
CA ARG A 3 17.12 -2.73 20.52
C ARG A 3 16.31 -2.75 19.23
N VAL A 4 16.96 -2.66 18.09
CA VAL A 4 16.31 -2.88 16.79
C VAL A 4 16.03 -4.38 16.69
N VAL A 5 14.75 -4.75 16.66
CA VAL A 5 14.31 -6.15 16.60
C VAL A 5 14.13 -6.64 15.16
N GLY A 6 13.92 -5.72 14.21
CA GLY A 6 13.79 -6.02 12.79
C GLY A 6 15.15 -6.26 12.13
N GLU A 7 15.73 -7.43 12.36
CA GLU A 7 16.93 -7.84 11.62
C GLU A 7 16.65 -7.87 10.11
N GLY A 8 17.57 -7.30 9.32
CA GLY A 8 17.42 -7.22 7.87
C GLY A 8 16.30 -6.29 7.39
N VAL A 9 15.84 -5.34 8.22
CA VAL A 9 14.75 -4.45 7.86
C VAL A 9 15.06 -3.63 6.61
N SER A 10 14.13 -3.65 5.66
CA SER A 10 14.16 -2.78 4.48
C SER A 10 12.76 -2.33 4.10
N LEU A 11 12.64 -1.12 3.52
CA LEU A 11 11.38 -0.66 2.95
C LEU A 11 11.09 -1.49 1.69
N ASN A 12 9.99 -2.24 1.71
CA ASN A 12 9.59 -3.09 0.60
C ASN A 12 8.76 -2.30 -0.43
N HIS A 13 7.67 -1.69 0.02
CA HIS A 13 6.83 -0.86 -0.83
C HIS A 13 6.06 0.18 0.00
N ILE A 14 5.62 1.24 -0.70
CA ILE A 14 4.63 2.18 -0.20
C ILE A 14 3.33 1.92 -0.96
N ALA A 15 2.23 1.81 -0.24
CA ALA A 15 0.90 1.74 -0.81
C ALA A 15 0.15 3.05 -0.56
N ILE A 16 -0.48 3.58 -1.61
CA ILE A 16 -1.34 4.75 -1.52
C ILE A 16 -2.70 4.48 -2.15
N GLU A 17 -3.75 5.01 -1.53
CA GLU A 17 -5.12 4.94 -2.04
C GLU A 17 -5.45 6.19 -2.86
N SER A 18 -6.08 5.99 -4.02
CA SER A 18 -6.58 7.04 -4.92
C SER A 18 -8.04 6.76 -5.30
N SER A 19 -8.84 7.81 -5.41
CA SER A 19 -10.18 7.73 -6.02
C SER A 19 -10.12 7.59 -7.55
N ASP A 20 -8.98 7.94 -8.16
CA ASP A 20 -8.70 7.82 -9.58
C ASP A 20 -7.28 7.27 -9.78
N ILE A 21 -7.19 5.94 -9.90
CA ILE A 21 -5.95 5.20 -10.10
C ILE A 21 -5.29 5.59 -11.41
N LYS A 22 -6.07 5.79 -12.49
CA LYS A 22 -5.53 6.10 -13.81
C LYS A 22 -4.83 7.45 -13.82
N ARG A 23 -5.45 8.47 -13.22
CA ARG A 23 -4.86 9.82 -13.12
C ARG A 23 -3.56 9.79 -12.33
N LEU A 24 -3.54 9.09 -11.19
CA LEU A 24 -2.36 9.05 -10.33
C LEU A 24 -1.23 8.22 -10.91
N THR A 25 -1.53 7.06 -11.52
CA THR A 25 -0.56 6.27 -12.28
C THR A 25 0.07 7.11 -13.39
N LYS A 26 -0.74 7.81 -14.19
CA LYS A 26 -0.24 8.69 -15.26
C LYS A 26 0.72 9.76 -14.72
N PHE A 27 0.36 10.42 -13.60
CA PHE A 27 1.19 11.42 -12.96
C PHE A 27 2.58 10.86 -12.57
N TYR A 28 2.63 9.70 -11.93
CA TYR A 28 3.92 9.11 -11.53
C TYR A 28 4.78 8.66 -12.73
N LYS A 29 4.14 8.15 -13.78
CA LYS A 29 4.83 7.79 -15.03
C LYS A 29 5.43 9.04 -15.69
N GLU A 30 4.63 10.09 -15.89
CA GLU A 30 5.04 11.26 -16.67
C GLU A 30 5.97 12.21 -15.91
N MET A 31 5.75 12.43 -14.62
CA MET A 31 6.52 13.42 -13.85
C MET A 31 7.77 12.83 -13.21
N PHE A 32 7.76 11.53 -12.89
CA PHE A 32 8.83 10.89 -12.13
C PHE A 32 9.45 9.68 -12.84
N GLY A 33 8.95 9.28 -14.02
CA GLY A 33 9.52 8.18 -14.79
C GLY A 33 9.29 6.80 -14.19
N PHE A 34 8.20 6.61 -13.44
CA PHE A 34 7.81 5.28 -12.99
C PHE A 34 7.36 4.41 -14.17
N GLU A 35 7.54 3.11 -14.03
CA GLU A 35 7.09 2.08 -14.96
C GLU A 35 6.11 1.14 -14.27
N GLU A 36 5.07 0.70 -14.97
CA GLU A 36 4.14 -0.30 -14.44
C GLU A 36 4.80 -1.67 -14.49
N VAL A 37 4.64 -2.45 -13.41
CA VAL A 37 5.12 -3.84 -13.34
C VAL A 37 3.95 -4.81 -13.36
N GLU A 38 4.21 -6.05 -13.77
CA GLU A 38 3.20 -7.09 -13.79
C GLU A 38 2.56 -7.24 -12.41
N THR A 39 1.24 -7.08 -12.38
CA THR A 39 0.47 -7.10 -11.14
C THR A 39 -0.46 -8.32 -11.16
N PRO A 40 -0.47 -9.15 -10.10
CA PRO A 40 -1.41 -10.26 -10.00
C PRO A 40 -2.86 -9.77 -10.14
N ASN A 41 -3.72 -10.56 -10.78
CA ASN A 41 -5.14 -10.24 -10.86
C ASN A 41 -5.82 -10.64 -9.52
N PHE A 42 -6.24 -9.64 -8.75
CA PHE A 42 -6.92 -9.82 -7.46
C PHE A 42 -8.47 -9.89 -7.58
N GLY A 43 -9.00 -9.92 -8.81
CA GLY A 43 -10.44 -9.87 -9.09
C GLY A 43 -11.02 -8.46 -8.99
N ASP A 44 -12.09 -8.19 -9.75
CA ASP A 44 -12.64 -6.84 -9.93
C ASP A 44 -13.54 -6.35 -8.77
N ASN A 45 -13.81 -7.19 -7.77
CA ASN A 45 -14.94 -6.98 -6.86
C ASN A 45 -14.62 -6.18 -5.60
N HIS A 46 -13.35 -5.86 -5.34
CA HIS A 46 -12.95 -5.19 -4.10
C HIS A 46 -12.00 -4.01 -4.32
N PHE A 47 -10.88 -4.21 -5.03
CA PHE A 47 -9.86 -3.18 -5.23
C PHE A 47 -9.21 -3.30 -6.60
N LYS A 48 -8.92 -2.17 -7.23
CA LYS A 48 -7.98 -2.08 -8.36
C LYS A 48 -6.61 -1.73 -7.82
N ILE A 49 -5.57 -2.35 -8.35
CA ILE A 49 -4.20 -2.09 -7.93
C ILE A 49 -3.29 -1.99 -9.14
N VAL A 50 -2.37 -1.02 -9.10
CA VAL A 50 -1.30 -0.84 -10.08
C VAL A 50 0.00 -0.82 -9.31
N TRP A 51 0.92 -1.71 -9.67
CA TRP A 51 2.28 -1.70 -9.13
C TRP A 51 3.19 -0.91 -10.06
N MET A 52 4.00 -0.03 -9.47
CA MET A 52 4.94 0.79 -10.21
C MET A 52 6.33 0.67 -9.60
N SER A 53 7.33 0.54 -10.45
CA SER A 53 8.75 0.60 -10.08
C SER A 53 9.38 1.87 -10.61
N LEU A 54 10.39 2.38 -9.89
CA LEU A 54 11.28 3.39 -10.41
C LEU A 54 12.55 2.71 -10.92
N PRO A 55 12.91 2.75 -12.22
CA PRO A 55 14.00 1.93 -12.78
C PRO A 55 15.36 2.05 -12.09
N SER A 56 15.65 3.19 -11.45
CA SER A 56 16.88 3.43 -10.70
C SER A 56 16.89 2.88 -9.27
N SER A 57 15.83 2.20 -8.85
CA SER A 57 15.62 1.76 -7.47
C SER A 57 14.87 0.43 -7.39
N SER A 58 15.08 -0.33 -6.32
CA SER A 58 14.24 -1.49 -5.97
C SER A 58 12.91 -1.07 -5.33
N PHE A 59 12.62 0.24 -5.30
CA PHE A 59 11.43 0.80 -4.71
C PHE A 59 10.18 0.50 -5.53
N LEU A 60 9.15 0.01 -4.84
CA LEU A 60 7.83 -0.22 -5.40
C LEU A 60 6.79 0.72 -4.79
N LEU A 61 5.98 1.32 -5.66
CA LEU A 61 4.80 2.10 -5.32
C LEU A 61 3.55 1.34 -5.77
N HIS A 62 2.69 0.99 -4.82
CA HIS A 62 1.39 0.41 -5.10
C HIS A 62 0.33 1.51 -5.05
N ILE A 63 -0.40 1.72 -6.14
CA ILE A 63 -1.58 2.59 -6.14
C ILE A 63 -2.81 1.70 -6.07
N LEU A 64 -3.64 1.92 -5.07
CA LEU A 64 -4.88 1.19 -4.85
C LEU A 64 -6.07 2.12 -5.11
N GLN A 65 -7.14 1.57 -5.67
CA GLN A 65 -8.44 2.23 -5.74
C GLN A 65 -9.52 1.25 -5.30
N ARG A 66 -10.27 1.63 -4.26
CA ARG A 66 -11.45 0.88 -3.83
C ARG A 66 -12.52 0.94 -4.91
N VAL A 67 -13.09 -0.21 -5.23
CA VAL A 67 -14.28 -0.27 -6.08
C VAL A 67 -15.45 0.14 -5.19
N LYS A 68 -15.99 1.35 -5.41
CA LYS A 68 -17.13 1.83 -4.60
C LYS A 68 -18.31 0.88 -4.77
N ASN A 69 -18.72 0.24 -3.67
CA ASN A 69 -20.07 -0.27 -3.54
C ASN A 69 -20.97 0.92 -3.13
N LYS A 70 -22.25 0.89 -3.54
CA LYS A 70 -23.21 2.01 -3.35
C LYS A 70 -23.40 2.47 -1.88
N GLU A 71 -22.86 1.75 -0.91
CA GLU A 71 -23.00 1.99 0.54
C GLU A 71 -21.79 2.69 1.18
N ASP A 72 -20.66 2.85 0.47
CA ASP A 72 -19.39 3.35 1.03
C ASP A 72 -19.23 4.89 0.99
N ASP A 73 -20.32 5.66 0.99
CA ASP A 73 -20.28 7.14 0.94
C ASP A 73 -19.99 7.77 2.32
N ALA A 74 -19.26 7.06 3.19
CA ALA A 74 -18.79 7.57 4.46
C ALA A 74 -17.61 8.53 4.22
N THR A 75 -17.82 9.78 4.63
CA THR A 75 -16.84 10.87 4.64
C THR A 75 -15.56 10.43 5.36
N PRO A 76 -14.36 10.86 4.94
CA PRO A 76 -13.10 10.45 5.57
C PRO A 76 -13.06 10.89 7.03
N SER A 77 -13.43 10.00 7.95
CA SER A 77 -13.23 10.21 9.38
C SER A 77 -11.74 10.12 9.68
N SER A 78 -11.20 11.16 10.31
CA SER A 78 -9.81 11.23 10.83
C SER A 78 -9.62 10.40 12.11
N SER A 79 -10.68 9.71 12.54
CA SER A 79 -10.68 8.91 13.76
C SER A 79 -9.90 7.62 13.56
N VAL A 80 -9.05 7.28 14.52
CA VAL A 80 -8.53 5.92 14.74
C VAL A 80 -9.72 5.06 15.22
N VAL A 81 -10.63 4.70 14.32
CA VAL A 81 -11.89 4.03 14.69
C VAL A 81 -11.64 2.54 14.96
N LYS A 82 -12.31 2.00 16.00
CA LYS A 82 -12.39 0.56 16.32
C LYS A 82 -13.20 -0.27 15.31
N ASP A 83 -13.93 0.38 14.41
CA ASP A 83 -14.76 -0.27 13.39
C ASP A 83 -13.89 -0.76 12.22
N PRO A 84 -13.77 -2.08 12.00
CA PRO A 84 -12.96 -2.63 10.93
C PRO A 84 -13.34 -2.14 9.53
N SER A 85 -14.61 -1.75 9.31
CA SER A 85 -15.07 -1.20 8.03
C SER A 85 -14.47 0.18 7.71
N CYS A 86 -14.06 0.91 8.76
CA CYS A 86 -13.41 2.21 8.66
C CYS A 86 -11.88 2.13 8.58
N VAL A 87 -11.29 0.94 8.75
CA VAL A 87 -9.84 0.76 8.64
C VAL A 87 -9.43 0.95 7.18
N ARG A 88 -8.61 1.97 6.93
CA ARG A 88 -8.07 2.22 5.59
C ARG A 88 -7.00 1.20 5.28
N THR A 89 -7.37 0.18 4.52
CA THR A 89 -6.46 -0.86 4.02
C THR A 89 -5.64 -0.39 2.81
N GLY A 90 -5.92 0.79 2.26
CA GLY A 90 -5.29 1.27 1.03
C GLY A 90 -4.00 2.09 1.21
N GLN A 91 -3.66 2.54 2.42
CA GLN A 91 -2.46 3.34 2.67
C GLN A 91 -1.58 2.69 3.73
N HIS A 92 -0.42 2.17 3.34
CA HIS A 92 0.49 1.51 4.27
C HIS A 92 1.94 1.55 3.80
N LEU A 93 2.84 1.34 4.76
CA LEU A 93 4.24 1.05 4.54
C LEU A 93 4.44 -0.44 4.76
N CYS A 94 5.08 -1.10 3.79
CA CYS A 94 5.47 -2.49 3.93
C CYS A 94 6.98 -2.59 4.17
N PHE A 95 7.36 -3.39 5.15
CA PHE A 95 8.75 -3.68 5.46
C PHE A 95 9.04 -5.15 5.25
N THR A 96 10.18 -5.45 4.65
CA THR A 96 10.76 -6.80 4.67
C THR A 96 11.64 -6.92 5.91
N ILE A 97 11.63 -8.10 6.52
CA ILE A 97 12.47 -8.48 7.66
C ILE A 97 12.91 -9.94 7.48
N SER A 98 14.02 -10.32 8.08
CA SER A 98 14.59 -11.67 7.90
C SER A 98 13.72 -12.79 8.50
N ASN A 99 12.96 -12.52 9.57
CA ASN A 99 12.12 -13.52 10.23
C ASN A 99 10.80 -12.93 10.75
N PHE A 100 9.74 -13.09 9.96
CA PHE A 100 8.41 -12.59 10.30
C PHE A 100 7.84 -13.19 11.59
N HIS A 101 7.97 -14.50 11.78
CA HIS A 101 7.37 -15.19 12.93
C HIS A 101 7.98 -14.72 14.26
N SER A 102 9.31 -14.65 14.34
CA SER A 102 10.02 -14.18 15.54
C SER A 102 9.73 -12.71 15.80
N PHE A 103 9.60 -11.89 14.75
CA PHE A 103 9.27 -10.48 14.88
C PHE A 103 7.86 -10.27 15.44
N ILE A 104 6.85 -11.01 14.97
CA ILE A 104 5.48 -10.92 15.49
C ILE A 104 5.42 -11.24 16.98
N GLN A 105 6.19 -12.22 17.47
CA GLN A 105 6.25 -12.54 18.91
C GLN A 105 6.77 -11.37 19.77
N THR A 106 7.41 -10.37 19.16
CA THR A 106 7.89 -9.17 19.86
C THR A 106 6.89 -8.02 19.86
N LEU A 107 5.85 -8.10 19.02
CA LEU A 107 4.74 -7.15 19.03
C LEU A 107 3.80 -7.47 20.19
N LYS A 108 3.36 -6.44 20.91
CA LYS A 108 2.43 -6.54 22.05
C LYS A 108 0.99 -6.33 21.60
#